data_AF-A0A7X8DHG5-F1
#
_entry.id   AF-A0A7X8DHG5-F1
#
_cell.length_a   1.000
_cell.length_b   1.000
_cell.length_c   1.000
_cell.angle_alpha   90.00
_cell.angle_beta   90.00
_cell.angle_gamma   90.00
#
_symmetry.space_group_name_H-M   'P 1'
#
loop_
_entity.id
_entity.type
_entity.pdbx_description
1 polymer ?
#
loop_
_entity_poly.entity_id
_entity_poly.type
_entity_poly.pdbx_seq_one_letter_code
_entity_poly.pdbx_strand_id
1 'polypeptide(L)'
;ADYDAIEAYLRAAEEQIPGYRVGVYGSYTVVEEMAHRGAAWHFWQTYAWSGGKKSKAANIYQHKNDVSMAGIGVDLNKSFGNEGFWYVE
;
A
#
# COMPACT_ATOMS: atom_id res chain seq x y z
N ALA A 1 9.96 -9.31 -13.13
CA ALA A 1 8.90 -8.55 -12.44
C ALA A 1 8.87 -7.17 -13.08
N ASP A 2 7.68 -6.59 -13.24
CA ASP A 2 7.46 -5.42 -14.11
C ASP A 2 7.67 -4.09 -13.38
N TYR A 3 8.71 -4.00 -12.54
CA TYR A 3 8.89 -2.87 -11.62
C TYR A 3 9.03 -1.52 -12.31
N ASP A 4 9.67 -1.47 -13.48
CA ASP A 4 9.81 -0.23 -14.25
C ASP A 4 8.45 0.26 -14.76
N ALA A 5 7.56 -0.65 -15.17
CA ALA A 5 6.21 -0.30 -15.59
C ALA A 5 5.34 0.14 -14.39
N ILE A 6 5.50 -0.52 -13.24
CA ILE A 6 4.81 -0.14 -12.00
C ILE A 6 5.23 1.26 -11.55
N GLU A 7 6.53 1.56 -11.54
CA GLU A 7 7.04 2.88 -11.19
C GLU A 7 6.53 3.94 -12.17
N ALA A 8 6.61 3.69 -13.47
CA ALA A 8 6.11 4.62 -14.48
C ALA A 8 4.62 4.95 -14.28
N TYR A 9 3.82 3.93 -13.96
CA TYR A 9 2.41 4.11 -13.64
C TYR A 9 2.20 4.96 -12.38
N LEU A 10 2.93 4.69 -11.29
CA LEU A 10 2.78 5.44 -10.03
C LEU A 10 3.16 6.91 -10.20
N ARG A 11 4.25 7.20 -10.93
CA ARG A 11 4.67 8.58 -11.22
C ARG A 11 3.67 9.30 -12.11
N ALA A 12 3.19 8.65 -13.16
CA ALA A 12 2.16 9.23 -14.02
C ALA A 12 0.85 9.49 -13.25
N ALA A 13 0.45 8.58 -12.35
CA ALA A 13 -0.71 8.77 -11.51
C ALA A 13 -0.56 9.97 -10.57
N GLU A 14 0.61 10.13 -9.95
CA GLU A 14 0.93 11.27 -9.08
C GLU A 14 0.76 12.62 -9.80
N GLU A 15 1.23 12.72 -11.04
CA GLU A 15 1.08 13.94 -11.86
C GLU A 15 -0.38 14.33 -12.10
N GLN A 16 -1.32 13.37 -12.03
CA GLN A 16 -2.74 13.60 -12.28
C GLN A 16 -3.58 13.87 -11.02
N ILE A 17 -2.99 13.79 -9.81
CA ILE A 17 -3.71 13.96 -8.54
C ILE A 17 -3.17 15.12 -7.69
N PRO A 18 -3.14 16.37 -8.22
CA PRO A 18 -2.59 17.51 -7.50
C PRO A 18 -3.29 17.69 -6.14
N GLY A 19 -2.50 17.84 -5.08
CA GLY A 19 -2.99 17.95 -3.70
C GLY A 19 -3.13 16.60 -2.96
N TYR A 20 -2.97 15.48 -3.66
CA TYR A 20 -2.91 14.14 -3.06
C TYR A 20 -1.53 13.52 -3.25
N ARG A 21 -1.27 12.45 -2.50
CA ARG A 21 -0.03 11.66 -2.59
C ARG A 21 -0.33 10.27 -3.10
N VAL A 22 0.45 9.80 -4.07
CA VAL A 22 0.34 8.43 -4.56
C VAL A 22 0.84 7.44 -3.51
N GLY A 23 0.10 6.34 -3.33
CA GLY A 23 0.50 5.20 -2.53
C GLY A 23 0.43 3.92 -3.36
N VAL A 24 1.07 2.85 -2.88
CA VAL A 24 1.05 1.54 -3.54
C VAL A 24 0.57 0.46 -2.60
N TYR A 25 -0.37 -0.35 -3.08
CA TYR A 25 -0.80 -1.59 -2.44
C TYR A 25 -0.20 -2.81 -3.16
N GLY A 26 0.45 -3.72 -2.44
CA GLY A 26 1.07 -4.86 -3.10
C GLY A 26 1.73 -5.90 -2.19
N SER A 27 2.44 -6.83 -2.83
CA SER A 27 3.28 -7.81 -2.14
C SER A 27 4.45 -7.13 -1.42
N TYR A 28 5.11 -7.88 -0.53
CA TYR A 28 6.39 -7.49 0.07
C TYR A 28 7.39 -6.97 -0.96
N THR A 29 7.55 -7.65 -2.10
CA THR A 29 8.56 -7.27 -3.10
C THR A 29 8.21 -5.98 -3.84
N VAL A 30 6.93 -5.74 -4.13
CA VAL A 30 6.48 -4.47 -4.73
C VAL A 30 6.68 -3.33 -3.75
N VAL A 31 6.28 -3.51 -2.49
CA VAL A 31 6.44 -2.48 -1.45
C VAL A 31 7.91 -2.12 -1.24
N GLU A 32 8.79 -3.11 -1.09
CA GLU A 32 10.22 -2.84 -0.87
C GLU A 32 10.86 -2.18 -2.09
N GLU A 33 10.54 -2.61 -3.30
CA GLU A 33 11.12 -2.04 -4.51
C GLU A 33 10.65 -0.60 -4.74
N MET A 34 9.34 -0.33 -4.61
CA MET A 34 8.82 1.02 -4.80
C MET A 34 9.26 1.98 -3.68
N ALA A 35 9.46 1.48 -2.46
CA ALA A 35 10.06 2.25 -1.37
C ALA A 35 11.53 2.57 -1.64
N HIS A 36 12.31 1.58 -2.09
CA HIS A 36 13.72 1.78 -2.45
C HIS A 36 13.89 2.81 -3.58
N ARG A 37 13.00 2.80 -4.57
CA ARG A 37 13.01 3.75 -5.70
C ARG A 37 12.40 5.12 -5.40
N GLY A 38 11.74 5.28 -4.25
CA GLY A 38 10.97 6.50 -3.96
C GLY A 38 9.85 6.75 -4.97
N ALA A 39 9.17 5.69 -5.42
CA ALA A 39 8.13 5.74 -6.45
C ALA A 39 6.72 5.98 -5.86
N ALA A 40 6.58 5.95 -4.54
CA ALA A 40 5.33 6.23 -3.83
C ALA A 40 5.61 6.82 -2.44
N TRP A 41 4.59 7.47 -1.86
CA TRP A 41 4.67 8.10 -0.53
C TRP A 41 4.17 7.21 0.60
N HIS A 42 3.19 6.35 0.29
CA HIS A 42 2.50 5.50 1.26
C HIS A 42 2.48 4.04 0.77
N PHE A 43 2.70 3.10 1.68
CA PHE A 43 2.89 1.69 1.35
C PHE A 43 1.89 0.82 2.12
N TRP A 44 1.03 0.13 1.38
CA TRP A 44 0.08 -0.83 1.92
C TRP A 44 0.46 -2.25 1.48
N GLN A 45 0.98 -3.04 2.40
CA GLN A 45 1.37 -4.42 2.10
C GLN A 45 0.23 -5.39 2.39
N THR A 46 0.03 -6.42 1.57
CA THR A 46 -0.84 -7.57 1.90
C THR A 46 -0.07 -8.83 2.26
N TYR A 47 -0.57 -9.62 3.21
CA TYR A 47 0.00 -10.92 3.55
C TYR A 47 -0.17 -11.98 2.45
N ALA A 48 -1.26 -11.93 1.68
CA ALA A 48 -1.77 -13.03 0.85
C ALA A 48 -0.75 -13.55 -0.17
N TRP A 49 0.05 -12.63 -0.74
CA TRP A 49 1.10 -12.94 -1.71
C TRP A 49 2.44 -12.29 -1.32
N SER A 50 2.70 -12.17 -0.03
CA SER A 50 4.00 -11.69 0.50
C SER A 50 4.95 -12.81 0.94
N GLY A 51 4.56 -14.08 0.78
CA GLY A 51 5.40 -15.23 1.14
C GLY A 51 5.82 -15.24 2.62
N GLY A 52 4.95 -14.74 3.51
CA GLY A 52 5.21 -14.64 4.95
C GLY A 52 6.14 -13.49 5.38
N LYS A 53 6.64 -12.68 4.44
CA LYS A 53 7.50 -11.53 4.76
C LYS A 53 6.68 -10.29 5.10
N LYS A 54 7.27 -9.38 5.88
CA LYS A 54 6.70 -8.07 6.21
C LYS A 54 7.75 -6.98 6.02
N SER A 55 7.40 -5.97 5.24
CA SER A 55 8.23 -4.81 4.94
C SER A 55 8.28 -3.85 6.13
N LYS A 56 9.44 -3.23 6.34
CA LYS A 56 9.59 -2.13 7.30
C LYS A 56 9.09 -0.79 6.74
N ALA A 57 8.96 -0.69 5.42
CA ALA A 57 8.43 0.50 4.74
C ALA A 57 6.88 0.54 4.76
N ALA A 58 6.21 -0.57 5.06
CA ALA A 58 4.75 -0.63 5.10
C ALA A 58 4.16 0.32 6.16
N ASN A 59 3.31 1.24 5.72
CA ASN A 59 2.47 2.08 6.58
C ASN A 59 1.20 1.32 7.00
N ILE A 60 0.67 0.49 6.11
CA ILE A 60 -0.52 -0.35 6.33
C ILE A 60 -0.18 -1.81 6.01
N TYR A 61 -0.69 -2.76 6.80
CA TYR A 61 -0.59 -4.19 6.51
C TYR A 61 -1.94 -4.89 6.57
N GLN A 62 -2.44 -5.35 5.42
CA GLN A 62 -3.57 -6.26 5.33
C GLN A 62 -3.13 -7.63 5.84
N HIS A 63 -3.71 -8.08 6.94
CA HIS A 63 -3.26 -9.28 7.65
C HIS A 63 -4.31 -10.39 7.73
N LYS A 64 -5.53 -10.13 7.25
CA LYS A 64 -6.61 -11.12 7.16
C LYS A 64 -7.68 -10.63 6.18
N ASN A 65 -8.10 -11.48 5.27
CA ASN A 65 -9.19 -11.18 4.32
C ASN A 65 -10.51 -11.82 4.75
N ASP A 66 -11.61 -11.35 4.15
CA ASP A 66 -12.96 -11.95 4.21
C ASP A 66 -13.50 -12.20 5.63
N VAL A 67 -13.30 -11.23 6.54
CA VAL A 67 -13.85 -11.27 7.89
C VAL A 67 -15.28 -10.73 7.87
N SER A 68 -16.24 -11.50 8.36
CA SER A 68 -17.60 -10.99 8.60
C SER A 68 -17.63 -10.07 9.82
N MET A 69 -17.99 -8.81 9.62
CA MET A 69 -18.20 -7.81 10.67
C MET A 69 -19.53 -7.09 10.42
N ALA A 70 -20.42 -7.09 11.42
CA ALA A 70 -21.79 -6.57 11.29
C ALA A 70 -22.57 -7.11 10.07
N GLY A 71 -22.28 -8.36 9.65
CA GLY A 71 -22.92 -9.00 8.50
C GLY A 71 -22.31 -8.64 7.14
N ILE A 72 -21.22 -7.89 7.09
CA ILE A 72 -20.54 -7.46 5.87
C ILE A 72 -19.11 -8.04 5.86
N GLY A 73 -18.64 -8.49 4.69
CA GLY A 73 -17.26 -8.92 4.51
C GLY A 73 -16.29 -7.74 4.50
N VAL A 74 -15.27 -7.79 5.34
CA VAL A 74 -14.22 -6.76 5.44
C VAL A 74 -12.83 -7.40 5.53
N ASP A 75 -11.82 -6.65 5.09
CA ASP A 75 -10.42 -7.02 5.26
C ASP A 75 -9.83 -6.29 6.47
N LEU A 76 -9.09 -7.02 7.31
CA LEU A 76 -8.45 -6.45 8.49
C LEU A 76 -7.05 -5.94 8.16
N ASN A 77 -6.80 -4.68 8.53
CA ASN A 77 -5.57 -3.96 8.28
C ASN A 77 -4.98 -3.47 9.60
N LYS A 78 -3.65 -3.46 9.69
CA LYS A 78 -2.90 -2.83 10.79
C LYS A 78 -2.19 -1.57 10.29
N SER A 79 -2.36 -0.50 11.04
CA SER A 79 -1.70 0.80 10.90
C SER A 79 -0.34 0.81 11.58
N PHE A 80 0.68 1.45 10.99
CA PHE A 80 2.01 1.64 11.58
C PHE A 80 2.51 3.10 11.55
N GLY A 81 1.67 4.05 11.15
CA GLY A 81 1.95 5.48 11.04
C GLY A 81 2.13 5.95 9.59
N ASN A 82 1.79 7.22 9.36
CA ASN A 82 1.88 7.90 8.07
C ASN A 82 1.13 7.16 6.94
N GLU A 83 -0.08 6.70 7.22
CA GLU A 83 -0.93 5.94 6.30
C GLU A 83 -1.61 6.80 5.24
N GLY A 84 -1.59 8.12 5.40
CA GLY A 84 -2.31 9.05 4.55
C GLY A 84 -3.76 9.27 4.97
N PHE A 85 -4.08 9.12 6.26
CA PHE A 85 -5.41 9.46 6.77
C PHE A 85 -5.80 10.89 6.40
N TRP A 86 -7.03 11.06 5.94
CA TRP A 86 -7.60 12.38 5.75
C TRP A 86 -8.05 12.89 7.10
N TYR A 87 -7.53 14.04 7.50
CA TYR A 87 -8.14 14.79 8.59
C TYR A 87 -9.47 15.33 8.06
N VAL A 88 -10.56 14.90 8.68
CA VAL A 88 -11.81 15.65 8.60
C VAL A 88 -11.68 16.78 9.62
N GLU A 89 -11.79 18.02 9.13
CA GLU A 89 -12.07 19.18 10.00
C GLU A 89 -13.45 19.03 10.67
#